data_AF-I1CKP1-F1
#
_entry.id   AF-I1CKP1-F1
#
_cell.length_a   1.000
_cell.length_b   1.000
_cell.length_c   1.000
_cell.angle_alpha   90.00
_cell.angle_beta   90.00
_cell.angle_gamma   90.00
#
_symmetry.space_group_name_H-M   'P 1'
#
loop_
_entity.id
_entity.type
_entity.pdbx_description
1 polymer ?
#
loop_
_entity_poly.entity_id
_entity_poly.type
_entity_poly.pdbx_seq_one_letter_code
_entity_poly.pdbx_strand_id
1 'polypeptide(L)'
;MDFRADTLVLKYCLRVSDLPDDCLLSLLTSSVPLSLLSRLRQRRIVHDCPPVASSSTSRLSSWLRRYRQERFDAFLQSTSRVLIRACRPVLRVDPVLFVPASRADRSRLVRWRMGWLPGEPRPCSCGLGQTSRSHLVVCTMVPSYLWSCLPFPPTSYVGNHIDYVLNQLPLSSSASCPPF
;
A
#
# COMPACT_ATOMS: atom_id res chain seq x y z
N MET A 1 0.78 -5.26 5.97
CA MET A 1 -0.22 -5.85 5.07
C MET A 1 0.40 -7.12 4.50
N ASP A 2 0.13 -8.23 5.17
CA ASP A 2 0.94 -9.45 5.04
C ASP A 2 0.79 -10.12 3.68
N PHE A 3 -0.35 -9.92 3.01
CA PHE A 3 -0.62 -10.47 1.68
C PHE A 3 0.36 -10.03 0.58
N ARG A 4 1.06 -8.89 0.75
CA ARG A 4 2.17 -8.51 -0.17
C ARG A 4 3.41 -9.35 0.08
N ALA A 5 3.74 -9.60 1.35
CA ALA A 5 4.84 -10.47 1.72
C ALA A 5 4.53 -11.92 1.33
N ASP A 6 3.29 -12.38 1.50
CA ASP A 6 2.84 -13.73 1.13
C ASP A 6 3.11 -14.04 -0.35
N THR A 7 2.92 -13.07 -1.25
CA THR A 7 3.25 -13.23 -2.67
C THR A 7 4.74 -13.52 -2.89
N LEU A 8 5.62 -12.86 -2.14
CA LEU A 8 7.07 -13.09 -2.21
C LEU A 8 7.43 -14.45 -1.62
N VAL A 9 6.80 -14.83 -0.51
CA VAL A 9 6.95 -16.14 0.12
C VAL A 9 6.60 -17.26 -0.84
N LEU A 10 5.40 -17.22 -1.46
CA LEU A 10 4.98 -18.26 -2.38
C LEU A 10 5.94 -18.38 -3.56
N LYS A 11 6.29 -17.25 -4.18
CA LYS A 11 7.24 -17.23 -5.31
C LYS A 11 8.60 -17.79 -4.92
N TYR A 12 9.07 -17.53 -3.71
CA TYR A 12 10.31 -18.08 -3.20
C TYR A 12 10.20 -19.59 -2.99
N CYS A 13 9.13 -20.07 -2.33
CA CYS A 13 8.91 -21.49 -2.09
C CYS A 13 8.78 -22.29 -3.39
N LEU A 14 8.06 -21.78 -4.39
CA LEU A 14 7.94 -22.42 -5.71
C LEU A 14 9.31 -22.53 -6.39
N ARG A 15 10.07 -21.43 -6.43
CA ARG A 15 11.43 -21.46 -7.00
C ARG A 15 12.33 -22.49 -6.32
N VAL A 16 12.29 -22.56 -4.99
CA VAL A 16 13.11 -23.54 -4.25
C VAL A 16 12.70 -24.98 -4.57
N SER A 17 11.42 -25.25 -4.82
CA SER A 17 10.94 -26.57 -5.22
C SER A 17 11.32 -26.95 -6.65
N ASP A 18 11.54 -25.96 -7.53
CA ASP A 18 11.90 -26.15 -8.94
C ASP A 18 13.42 -26.03 -9.20
N LEU A 19 14.25 -25.98 -8.14
CA LEU A 19 15.70 -25.88 -8.29
C LEU A 19 16.30 -27.20 -8.77
N PRO A 20 17.30 -27.17 -9.67
CA PRO A 20 18.09 -28.35 -10.02
C PRO A 20 18.78 -28.95 -8.79
N ASP A 21 18.91 -30.27 -8.76
CA ASP A 21 19.54 -31.00 -7.64
C ASP A 21 21.03 -30.67 -7.48
N ASP A 22 21.70 -30.29 -8.57
CA ASP A 22 23.11 -29.92 -8.64
C ASP A 22 23.38 -28.45 -8.29
N CYS A 23 22.34 -27.63 -8.09
CA CYS A 23 22.56 -26.25 -7.70
C CYS A 23 23.07 -26.16 -6.25
N LEU A 24 23.94 -25.17 -5.97
CA LEU A 24 24.55 -24.99 -4.66
C LEU A 24 23.52 -25.01 -3.51
N LEU A 25 22.36 -24.37 -3.70
CA LEU A 25 21.33 -24.33 -2.67
C LEU A 25 20.72 -25.71 -2.40
N SER A 26 20.47 -26.52 -3.42
CA SER A 26 20.00 -27.92 -3.29
C SER A 26 21.03 -28.78 -2.55
N LEU A 27 22.30 -28.67 -2.93
CA LEU A 27 23.40 -29.39 -2.27
C LEU A 27 23.51 -29.03 -0.78
N LEU A 28 23.38 -27.73 -0.45
CA LEU A 28 23.45 -27.23 0.93
C LEU A 28 22.21 -27.59 1.77
N THR A 29 21.05 -27.86 1.17
CA THR A 29 19.82 -28.17 1.94
C THR A 29 19.94 -29.42 2.80
N SER A 30 20.81 -30.37 2.41
CA SER A 30 21.10 -31.60 3.16
C SER A 30 21.97 -31.37 4.40
N SER A 31 22.77 -30.30 4.40
CA SER A 31 23.85 -30.05 5.35
C SER A 31 23.61 -28.83 6.24
N VAL A 32 22.70 -27.94 5.84
CA VAL A 32 22.38 -26.70 6.56
C VAL A 32 20.91 -26.70 6.98
N PRO A 33 20.58 -26.56 8.27
CA PRO A 33 19.20 -26.47 8.72
C PRO A 33 18.56 -25.18 8.17
N LEU A 34 17.68 -25.33 7.18
CA LEU A 34 16.93 -24.22 6.57
C LEU A 34 15.67 -23.88 7.38
N SER A 35 15.86 -23.50 8.64
CA SER A 35 14.78 -23.11 9.57
C SER A 35 13.92 -21.94 9.07
N LEU A 36 14.47 -21.10 8.19
CA LEU A 36 13.70 -20.07 7.52
C LEU A 36 12.78 -20.68 6.45
N LEU A 37 13.28 -21.59 5.61
CA LEU A 37 12.49 -22.22 4.54
C LEU A 37 11.31 -23.02 5.13
N SER A 38 11.54 -23.77 6.20
CA SER A 38 10.47 -24.51 6.88
C SER A 38 9.37 -23.58 7.40
N ARG A 39 9.73 -22.47 8.04
CA ARG A 39 8.77 -21.43 8.47
C ARG A 39 8.03 -20.78 7.30
N LEU A 40 8.72 -20.53 6.18
CA LEU A 40 8.09 -19.96 4.98
C LEU A 40 7.09 -20.92 4.35
N ARG A 41 7.39 -22.23 4.32
CA ARG A 41 6.48 -23.27 3.81
C ARG A 41 5.20 -23.42 4.64
N GLN A 42 5.24 -23.10 5.94
CA GLN A 42 4.06 -23.14 6.83
C GLN A 42 3.07 -21.98 6.60
N ARG A 43 3.41 -21.00 5.76
CA ARG A 43 2.51 -19.87 5.47
C ARG A 43 1.30 -20.37 4.68
N ARG A 44 0.10 -19.96 5.10
CA ARG A 44 -1.18 -20.38 4.48
C ARG A 44 -1.19 -20.28 2.95
N ILE A 45 -0.64 -19.21 2.38
CA ILE A 45 -0.59 -19.01 0.92
C ILE A 45 0.09 -20.17 0.17
N VAL A 46 1.06 -20.85 0.79
CA VAL A 46 1.78 -21.98 0.19
C VAL A 46 0.86 -23.19 0.10
N HIS A 47 -0.01 -23.40 1.09
CA HIS A 47 -1.01 -24.47 1.10
C HIS A 47 -2.26 -24.13 0.28
N ASP A 48 -2.65 -22.86 0.22
CA ASP A 48 -3.82 -22.39 -0.53
C ASP A 48 -3.58 -22.36 -2.06
N CYS A 49 -2.32 -22.35 -2.50
CA CYS A 49 -1.97 -22.27 -3.92
C CYS A 49 -2.24 -23.62 -4.61
N PRO A 50 -3.18 -23.67 -5.58
CA PRO A 50 -3.50 -24.93 -6.25
C PRO A 50 -2.34 -25.33 -7.19
N PRO A 51 -2.05 -26.64 -7.34
CA PRO A 51 -0.99 -27.13 -8.22
C PRO A 51 -1.14 -26.63 -9.66
N VAL A 52 -2.39 -26.52 -10.14
CA VAL A 52 -2.72 -25.99 -11.47
C VAL A 52 -2.30 -24.52 -11.63
N ALA A 53 -2.34 -23.71 -10.57
CA ALA A 53 -1.86 -22.32 -10.65
C ALA A 53 -0.34 -22.24 -10.77
N SER A 54 0.39 -23.14 -10.10
CA SER A 54 1.86 -23.18 -10.11
C SER A 54 2.44 -23.65 -11.45
N SER A 55 1.64 -24.33 -12.28
CA SER A 55 2.08 -24.92 -13.54
C SER A 55 2.34 -23.93 -14.69
N SER A 56 2.00 -22.64 -14.54
CA SER A 56 2.49 -21.60 -15.48
C SER A 56 2.52 -20.22 -14.83
N THR A 57 3.42 -19.36 -15.31
CA THR A 57 3.57 -17.99 -14.80
C THR A 57 2.29 -17.15 -14.94
N SER A 58 1.54 -17.34 -16.03
CA SER A 58 0.28 -16.62 -16.28
C SER A 58 -0.81 -17.04 -15.30
N ARG A 59 -0.98 -18.35 -15.07
CA ARG A 59 -1.96 -18.90 -14.11
C ARG A 59 -1.63 -18.48 -12.68
N LEU A 60 -0.36 -18.58 -12.28
CA LEU A 60 0.11 -18.13 -10.97
C LEU A 60 -0.16 -16.65 -10.76
N SER A 61 0.09 -15.82 -11.79
CA SER A 61 -0.14 -14.37 -11.71
C SER A 61 -1.62 -14.01 -11.57
N SER A 62 -2.51 -14.74 -12.26
CA SER A 62 -3.96 -14.57 -12.13
C SER A 62 -4.48 -15.04 -10.77
N TRP A 63 -4.02 -16.19 -10.29
CA TRP A 63 -4.36 -16.67 -8.95
C TRP A 63 -3.87 -15.71 -7.85
N LEU A 64 -2.61 -15.26 -7.92
CA LEU A 64 -2.06 -14.27 -6.98
C LEU A 64 -2.81 -12.94 -7.00
N ARG A 65 -3.34 -12.51 -8.15
CA ARG A 65 -4.20 -11.32 -8.23
C ARG A 65 -5.48 -11.54 -7.42
N ARG A 66 -6.18 -12.66 -7.66
CA ARG A 66 -7.41 -13.00 -6.93
C ARG A 66 -7.17 -13.16 -5.43
N TYR A 67 -6.16 -13.93 -5.02
CA TYR A 67 -5.78 -14.11 -3.61
C TYR A 67 -5.54 -12.77 -2.92
N ARG A 68 -4.74 -11.87 -3.52
CA ARG A 68 -4.47 -10.56 -2.92
C ARG A 68 -5.72 -9.71 -2.82
N GLN A 69 -6.60 -9.76 -3.82
CA GLN A 69 -7.86 -9.03 -3.81
C GLN A 69 -8.76 -9.51 -2.65
N GLU A 70 -8.98 -10.82 -2.52
CA GLU A 70 -9.77 -11.41 -1.43
C GLU A 70 -9.20 -11.04 -0.05
N ARG A 71 -7.87 -11.12 0.14
CA ARG A 71 -7.21 -10.72 1.40
C ARG A 71 -7.31 -9.24 1.68
N PHE A 72 -7.27 -8.40 0.64
CA PHE A 72 -7.40 -6.96 0.76
C PHE A 72 -8.84 -6.56 1.11
N ASP A 73 -9.84 -7.18 0.49
CA ASP A 73 -11.25 -6.92 0.77
C ASP A 73 -11.60 -7.32 2.21
N ALA A 74 -11.15 -8.50 2.67
CA ALA A 74 -11.27 -8.92 4.06
C ALA A 74 -10.58 -7.96 5.05
N PHE A 75 -9.41 -7.43 4.67
CA PHE A 75 -8.71 -6.42 5.45
C PHE A 75 -9.50 -5.10 5.51
N LEU A 76 -10.06 -4.63 4.39
CA LEU A 76 -10.89 -3.42 4.37
C LEU A 76 -12.14 -3.59 5.24
N GLN A 77 -12.79 -4.75 5.19
CA GLN A 77 -13.97 -5.06 6.01
C GLN A 77 -13.65 -5.11 7.51
N SER A 78 -12.47 -5.63 7.89
CA SER A 78 -12.08 -5.78 9.30
C SER A 78 -11.36 -4.57 9.91
N THR A 79 -10.77 -3.67 9.09
CA THR A 79 -9.96 -2.58 9.63
C THR A 79 -10.81 -1.49 10.28
N SER A 80 -10.49 -1.12 11.53
CA SER A 80 -11.07 0.06 12.20
C SER A 80 -10.49 1.39 11.70
N ARG A 81 -9.46 1.34 10.85
CA ARG A 81 -8.73 2.53 10.38
C ARG A 81 -9.46 3.19 9.21
N VAL A 82 -10.34 4.13 9.53
CA VAL A 82 -11.17 4.91 8.58
C VAL A 82 -10.35 5.48 7.41
N LEU A 83 -9.16 6.02 7.69
CA LEU A 83 -8.28 6.62 6.68
C LEU A 83 -7.78 5.62 5.64
N ILE A 84 -7.54 4.36 6.03
CA ILE A 84 -7.12 3.34 5.07
C ILE A 84 -8.27 3.05 4.11
N ARG A 85 -9.52 2.98 4.60
CA ARG A 85 -10.70 2.80 3.76
C ARG A 85 -10.91 3.97 2.80
N ALA A 86 -10.75 5.21 3.28
CA ALA A 86 -10.94 6.42 2.49
C ALA A 86 -9.85 6.64 1.42
N CYS A 87 -8.58 6.38 1.76
CA CYS A 87 -7.44 6.66 0.88
C CYS A 87 -6.98 5.47 0.04
N ARG A 88 -7.36 4.24 0.41
CA ARG A 88 -7.02 3.01 -0.32
C ARG A 88 -8.26 2.13 -0.47
N PRO A 89 -9.28 2.58 -1.21
CA PRO A 89 -10.49 1.77 -1.42
C PRO A 89 -10.26 0.57 -2.35
N VAL A 90 -9.16 0.57 -3.12
CA VAL A 90 -8.86 -0.46 -4.12
C VAL A 90 -7.42 -0.95 -3.95
N LEU A 91 -7.21 -2.24 -4.21
CA LEU A 91 -5.88 -2.84 -4.23
C LEU A 91 -5.10 -2.35 -5.47
N ARG A 92 -4.25 -1.36 -5.27
CA ARG A 92 -3.34 -0.84 -6.31
C ARG A 92 -2.02 -0.34 -5.72
N VAL A 93 -1.05 -0.09 -6.60
CA VAL A 93 0.13 0.69 -6.25
C VAL A 93 -0.34 2.07 -5.80
N ASP A 94 0.18 2.55 -4.67
CA ASP A 94 -0.24 3.85 -4.14
C ASP A 94 0.12 4.96 -5.14
N PRO A 95 -0.84 5.78 -5.58
CA PRO A 95 -0.60 6.89 -6.51
C PRO A 95 0.54 7.83 -6.11
N VAL A 96 0.81 7.96 -4.80
CA VAL A 96 1.92 8.77 -4.28
C VAL A 96 3.29 8.33 -4.81
N LEU A 97 3.43 7.07 -5.23
CA LEU A 97 4.68 6.53 -5.76
C LEU A 97 4.95 7.01 -7.20
N PHE A 98 3.93 7.49 -7.90
CA PHE A 98 4.07 8.03 -9.26
C PHE A 98 4.34 9.54 -9.27
N VAL A 99 4.27 10.21 -8.13
CA VAL A 99 4.57 11.64 -8.02
C VAL A 99 6.08 11.86 -8.15
N PRO A 100 6.54 12.72 -9.08
CA PRO A 100 7.92 13.16 -9.14
C PRO A 100 8.21 14.04 -7.92
N ALA A 101 8.91 13.46 -6.94
CA ALA A 101 9.18 14.08 -5.65
C ALA A 101 10.46 13.51 -5.03
N SER A 102 11.09 14.30 -4.16
CA SER A 102 12.20 13.83 -3.35
C SER A 102 11.76 12.67 -2.43
N ARG A 103 12.72 11.89 -1.91
CA ARG A 103 12.41 10.84 -0.91
C ARG A 103 11.72 11.42 0.32
N ALA A 104 12.13 12.61 0.76
CA ALA A 104 11.57 13.28 1.93
C ALA A 104 10.11 13.67 1.69
N ASP A 105 9.81 14.26 0.54
CA ASP A 105 8.45 14.70 0.20
C ASP A 105 7.51 13.51 -0.04
N ARG A 106 7.98 12.48 -0.73
CA ARG A 106 7.20 11.23 -0.89
C ARG A 106 6.88 10.59 0.46
N SER A 107 7.82 10.59 1.41
CA SER A 107 7.58 10.12 2.77
C SER A 107 6.55 10.98 3.52
N ARG A 108 6.56 12.31 3.32
CA ARG A 108 5.54 13.21 3.87
C ARG A 108 4.16 12.90 3.28
N LEU A 109 4.04 12.81 1.95
CA LEU A 109 2.78 12.50 1.27
C LEU A 109 2.18 11.15 1.70
N VAL A 110 3.01 10.11 1.88
CA VAL A 110 2.55 8.82 2.42
C VAL A 110 1.98 8.98 3.83
N ARG A 111 2.65 9.74 4.71
CA ARG A 111 2.16 10.03 6.06
C ARG A 111 0.88 10.85 6.06
N TRP A 112 0.77 11.82 5.15
CA TRP A 112 -0.44 12.61 4.96
C TRP A 112 -1.61 11.72 4.60
N ARG A 113 -1.44 10.82 3.62
CA ARG A 113 -2.43 9.81 3.22
C ARG A 113 -2.83 8.87 4.35
N MET A 114 -1.96 8.67 5.34
CA MET A 114 -2.23 7.88 6.55
C MET A 114 -2.80 8.71 7.71
N GLY A 115 -3.03 10.01 7.53
CA GLY A 115 -3.70 10.88 8.51
C GLY A 115 -2.81 11.92 9.19
N TRP A 116 -1.51 11.93 8.91
CA TRP A 116 -0.53 12.51 9.81
C TRP A 116 0.06 13.78 9.17
N LEU A 117 -0.28 14.96 9.70
CA LEU A 117 0.35 16.25 9.35
C LEU A 117 0.68 17.07 10.61
N PRO A 118 1.94 17.17 11.09
CA PRO A 118 3.16 16.48 10.69
C PRO A 118 3.07 14.99 11.02
N GLY A 119 4.16 14.23 10.83
CA GLY A 119 4.17 12.77 11.05
C GLY A 119 3.81 12.28 12.47
N GLU A 120 3.35 13.18 13.34
CA GLU A 120 2.76 12.95 14.65
C GLU A 120 1.85 14.17 14.93
N PRO A 121 0.66 14.00 15.52
CA PRO A 121 -0.15 15.13 15.95
C PRO A 121 0.65 15.98 16.93
N ARG A 122 0.85 17.26 16.61
CA ARG A 122 1.51 18.24 17.48
C ARG A 122 0.57 19.38 17.77
N PRO A 123 0.72 20.11 18.88
CA PRO A 123 -0.01 21.34 19.09
C PRO A 123 0.20 22.28 17.90
N CYS A 124 -0.89 22.80 17.34
CA CYS A 124 -0.80 23.74 16.25
C CYS A 124 -0.36 25.11 16.77
N SER A 125 0.46 25.82 16.00
CA SER A 125 0.95 27.16 16.35
C SER A 125 -0.16 28.21 16.48
N CYS A 126 -1.35 27.95 15.94
CA CYS A 126 -2.53 28.80 16.14
C CYS A 126 -3.14 28.70 17.55
N GLY A 127 -2.72 27.73 18.36
CA GLY A 127 -3.25 27.47 19.70
C GLY A 127 -4.58 26.70 19.74
N LEU A 128 -5.22 26.45 18.60
CA LEU A 128 -6.59 25.89 18.53
C LEU A 128 -6.64 24.38 18.21
N GLY A 129 -5.82 23.60 18.92
CA GLY A 129 -5.86 22.14 18.85
C GLY A 129 -4.59 21.51 18.27
N GLN A 130 -4.73 20.30 17.76
CA GLN A 130 -3.62 19.54 17.17
C GLN A 130 -3.55 19.78 15.66
N THR A 131 -2.36 19.73 15.09
CA THR A 131 -2.11 19.65 13.65
C THR A 131 -2.66 18.32 13.14
N SER A 132 -3.96 18.31 12.89
CA SER A 132 -4.70 17.20 12.31
C SER A 132 -5.18 17.62 10.92
N ARG A 133 -5.55 16.64 10.11
CA ARG A 133 -6.06 16.91 8.75
C ARG A 133 -7.36 17.73 8.74
N SER A 134 -8.21 17.58 9.75
CA SER A 134 -9.41 18.40 9.90
C SER A 134 -9.08 19.81 10.34
N HIS A 135 -8.14 19.96 11.28
CA HIS A 135 -7.74 21.26 11.80
C HIS A 135 -7.03 22.12 10.75
N LEU A 136 -6.12 21.55 9.96
CA LEU A 136 -5.31 22.34 9.02
C LEU A 136 -6.12 23.06 7.95
N VAL A 137 -7.25 22.49 7.52
CA VAL A 137 -8.14 23.11 6.51
C VAL A 137 -8.81 24.39 7.05
N VAL A 138 -9.00 24.49 8.37
CA VAL A 138 -9.64 25.64 9.04
C VAL A 138 -8.66 26.49 9.85
N CYS A 139 -7.38 26.14 9.85
CA CYS A 139 -6.37 26.79 10.68
C CYS A 139 -6.01 28.16 10.11
N THR A 140 -6.15 29.21 10.94
CA THR A 140 -5.83 30.61 10.56
C THR A 140 -4.36 30.85 10.25
N MET A 141 -3.47 30.01 10.79
CA MET A 141 -2.03 30.07 10.51
C MET A 141 -1.65 29.43 9.16
N VAL A 142 -2.56 28.67 8.54
CA VAL A 142 -2.37 28.18 7.17
C VAL A 142 -3.03 29.19 6.24
N PRO A 143 -2.28 29.86 5.36
CA PRO A 143 -2.87 30.82 4.44
C PRO A 143 -3.98 30.18 3.60
N SER A 144 -5.18 30.75 3.68
CA SER A 144 -6.39 30.18 3.06
C SER A 144 -6.26 30.03 1.54
N TYR A 145 -5.48 30.89 0.89
CA TYR A 145 -5.25 30.84 -0.55
C TYR A 145 -4.59 29.52 -1.00
N LEU A 146 -3.79 28.87 -0.15
CA LEU A 146 -3.18 27.58 -0.48
C LEU A 146 -4.24 26.49 -0.68
N TRP A 147 -5.34 26.56 0.08
CA TRP A 147 -6.46 25.65 -0.06
C TRP A 147 -7.29 25.94 -1.33
N SER A 148 -7.39 27.21 -1.73
CA SER A 148 -8.05 27.57 -3.00
C SER A 148 -7.29 27.13 -4.25
N CYS A 149 -5.98 26.85 -4.14
CA CYS A 149 -5.20 26.26 -5.23
C CYS A 149 -5.47 24.76 -5.41
N LEU A 150 -6.20 24.11 -4.50
CA LEU A 150 -6.51 22.69 -4.60
C LEU A 150 -7.87 22.46 -5.26
N PRO A 151 -8.04 21.35 -6.00
CA PRO A 151 -9.34 20.96 -6.54
C PRO A 151 -10.39 20.83 -5.45
N PHE A 152 -11.55 21.47 -5.63
CA PHE A 152 -12.66 21.37 -4.69
C PHE A 152 -13.45 20.08 -4.91
N PRO A 153 -13.78 19.34 -3.83
CA PRO A 153 -14.64 18.19 -3.94
C PRO A 153 -16.05 18.61 -4.38
N PRO A 154 -16.77 17.77 -5.17
CA PRO A 154 -18.17 18.03 -5.49
C PRO A 154 -19.02 18.03 -4.21
N THR A 155 -20.16 18.72 -4.24
CA THR A 155 -21.08 18.85 -3.08
C THR A 155 -21.59 17.51 -2.55
N SER A 156 -21.58 16.46 -3.36
CA SER A 156 -21.94 15.09 -2.99
C SER A 156 -20.83 14.29 -2.31
N TYR A 157 -19.60 14.81 -2.24
CA TYR A 157 -18.47 14.09 -1.64
C TYR A 157 -18.53 14.17 -0.12
N VAL A 158 -18.70 13.00 0.52
CA VAL A 158 -18.69 12.86 1.97
C VAL A 158 -17.30 12.40 2.42
N GLY A 159 -16.39 13.36 2.64
CA GLY A 159 -15.02 13.07 3.07
C GLY A 159 -14.18 14.33 3.31
N ASN A 160 -12.93 14.15 3.76
CA ASN A 160 -12.00 15.26 3.97
C ASN A 160 -11.46 15.79 2.62
N HIS A 161 -11.36 17.11 2.45
CA HIS A 161 -10.85 17.74 1.22
C HIS A 161 -9.45 17.23 0.83
N ILE A 162 -8.56 17.03 1.80
CA ILE A 162 -7.21 16.51 1.52
C ILE A 162 -7.30 15.07 1.00
N ASP A 163 -8.25 14.24 1.46
CA ASP A 163 -8.44 12.87 0.94
C ASP A 163 -8.91 12.89 -0.52
N TYR A 164 -9.81 13.81 -0.86
CA TYR A 164 -10.25 14.02 -2.24
C TYR A 164 -9.07 14.33 -3.16
N VAL A 165 -8.23 15.31 -2.79
CA VAL A 165 -7.05 15.71 -3.57
C VAL A 165 -6.05 14.57 -3.69
N LEU A 166 -5.75 13.86 -2.60
CA LEU A 166 -4.83 12.72 -2.62
C LEU A 166 -5.33 11.53 -3.46
N ASN A 167 -6.64 11.42 -3.65
CA ASN A 167 -7.25 10.42 -4.51
C ASN A 167 -7.23 10.81 -6.00
N GLN A 168 -6.91 12.07 -6.34
CA GLN A 168 -6.68 12.52 -7.72
C GLN A 168 -5.24 12.36 -8.20
N LEU A 169 -4.34 11.87 -7.35
CA LEU A 169 -2.95 11.63 -7.75
C LEU A 169 -2.85 10.66 -8.95
N PRO A 170 -1.83 10.81 -9.81
CA PRO A 170 -1.64 9.98 -11.00
C PRO A 170 -1.68 8.48 -10.69
N LEU A 171 -2.39 7.70 -11.51
CA LEU A 171 -2.53 6.25 -11.33
C LEU A 171 -1.40 5.43 -11.96
N SER A 172 -0.55 6.06 -12.76
CA SER A 172 0.65 5.48 -13.35
C SER A 172 1.70 6.56 -13.59
N SER A 173 2.95 6.15 -13.83
CA SER A 173 4.03 7.06 -14.26
C SER A 173 3.80 7.67 -15.64
N SER A 174 2.93 7.07 -16.45
CA SER A 174 2.55 7.55 -17.78
C SER A 174 1.29 8.42 -17.76
N ALA A 175 0.63 8.57 -16.62
CA ALA A 175 -0.57 9.38 -16.52
C ALA A 175 -0.21 10.86 -16.66
N SER A 176 -0.98 11.57 -17.47
CA SER A 176 -0.84 13.02 -17.59
C SER A 176 -0.97 13.68 -16.24
N CYS A 177 -0.22 14.75 -16.02
CA CYS A 177 -0.49 15.64 -14.89
C CYS A 177 -1.95 16.09 -15.00
N PRO A 178 -2.73 16.05 -13.91
CA PRO A 178 -4.08 16.59 -13.96
C PRO A 178 -4.02 18.07 -14.40
N PRO A 179 -4.99 18.54 -15.20
CA PRO A 179 -5.08 19.94 -15.57
C PRO A 179 -5.50 20.73 -14.33
N PHE A 180 -4.53 21.30 -13.63
CA PHE A 180 -4.76 22.26 -12.56
C PHE A 180 -4.18 23.60 -12.99
#